data_AF-A0A452ZR34-F1
#
_entry.id   AF-A0A452ZR34-F1
#
_cell.length_a   1.000
_cell.length_b   1.000
_cell.length_c   1.000
_cell.angle_alpha   90.00
_cell.angle_beta   90.00
_cell.angle_gamma   90.00
#
_symmetry.space_group_name_H-M   'P 1'
#
loop_
_entity.id
_entity.type
_entity.pdbx_description
1 polymer ?
#
loop_
_entity_poly.entity_id
_entity_poly.type
_entity_poly.pdbx_seq_one_letter_code
_entity_poly.pdbx_strand_id
1 'polypeptide(L)'
;FHIITKPMDFSTIRNKMEGKESTTYNSVREIYSDVRLVFTNAMKYNVEGHPVNIMAKFLLERFEEKWLHLLPKVENEEREREEPNDAPTISISPEAAIAKLAEDTGNELNEINKQLEELQKMVVQRCRKMTTDEKRKLGAGLCQLSPEDLNKALELVAQDNPSFQTTAEEVDLDMDAQSETTLWRLKFFVREALEQQANVDIKACGKTDENTKRSRDMYNALAKTVSKRVKR
;
A
#
# COMPACT_ATOMS: atom_id res chain seq x y z
N PHE A 1 -6.26 9.46 42.14
CA PHE A 1 -6.26 10.29 40.91
C PHE A 1 -4.86 10.76 40.47
N HIS A 2 -3.76 10.10 40.85
CA HIS A 2 -2.42 10.61 40.52
C HIS A 2 -1.89 10.19 39.13
N ILE A 3 -2.46 9.16 38.51
CA ILE A 3 -1.99 8.62 37.21
C ILE A 3 -2.78 9.22 36.03
N ILE A 4 -4.11 9.32 36.17
CA ILE A 4 -5.02 9.89 35.17
C ILE A 4 -5.44 11.28 35.60
N THR A 5 -5.05 12.28 34.82
CA THR A 5 -5.26 13.71 35.10
C THR A 5 -6.59 14.24 34.58
N LYS A 6 -7.16 13.61 33.55
CA LYS A 6 -8.48 13.93 32.99
C LYS A 6 -9.27 12.63 32.81
N PRO A 7 -10.03 12.18 33.82
CA PRO A 7 -10.89 11.00 33.70
C PRO A 7 -11.93 11.18 32.59
N MET A 8 -12.25 10.10 31.89
CA MET A 8 -13.30 10.08 30.87
C MET A 8 -13.83 8.65 30.71
N ASP A 9 -15.14 8.52 30.48
CA ASP A 9 -15.81 7.25 30.18
C ASP A 9 -17.03 7.45 29.27
N PHE A 10 -17.56 6.36 28.73
CA PHE A 10 -18.66 6.41 27.76
C PHE A 10 -20.00 6.87 28.37
N SER A 11 -20.19 6.77 29.68
CA SER A 11 -21.39 7.32 30.34
C SER A 11 -21.29 8.84 30.40
N THR A 12 -20.13 9.39 30.74
CA THR A 12 -19.86 10.83 30.66
C THR A 12 -20.07 11.36 29.24
N ILE A 13 -19.47 10.71 28.22
CA ILE A 13 -19.64 11.12 26.81
C ILE A 13 -21.12 11.13 26.41
N ARG A 14 -21.86 10.07 26.76
CA ARG A 14 -23.31 9.98 26.50
C ARG A 14 -24.07 11.11 27.17
N ASN A 15 -23.81 11.39 28.44
CA ASN A 15 -24.51 12.45 29.17
C ASN A 15 -24.23 13.84 28.58
N LYS A 16 -22.99 14.10 28.16
CA LYS A 16 -22.60 15.33 27.45
C LYS A 16 -23.29 15.46 26.09
N MET A 17 -23.46 14.35 25.36
CA MET A 17 -24.22 14.32 24.10
C MET A 17 -25.73 14.56 24.31
N GLU A 18 -26.31 14.00 25.38
CA GLU A 18 -27.74 14.10 25.69
C GLU A 18 -28.12 15.41 26.40
N GLY A 19 -27.17 16.32 26.63
CA GLY A 19 -27.43 17.59 27.33
C GLY A 19 -27.75 17.43 28.81
N LYS A 20 -27.41 16.28 29.42
CA LYS A 20 -27.68 15.98 30.83
C LYS A 20 -26.61 16.55 31.77
N GLU A 21 -25.45 16.93 31.25
CA GLU A 21 -24.40 17.64 31.97
C GLU A 21 -24.39 19.13 31.62
N SER A 22 -23.78 19.95 32.48
CA SER A 22 -23.62 21.40 32.26
C SER A 22 -22.74 21.74 31.05
N THR A 23 -22.02 20.77 30.50
CA THR A 23 -21.05 20.97 29.42
C THR A 23 -21.42 20.06 28.25
N THR A 24 -22.03 20.63 27.22
CA THR A 24 -22.39 19.92 25.98
C THR A 24 -21.32 20.07 24.92
N TYR A 25 -21.33 19.17 23.93
CA TYR A 25 -20.41 19.25 22.79
C TYR A 25 -20.90 20.26 21.74
N ASN A 26 -20.00 21.04 21.17
CA ASN A 26 -20.32 21.97 20.07
C ASN A 26 -19.95 21.38 18.69
N SER A 27 -18.97 20.47 18.67
CA SER A 27 -18.57 19.72 17.48
C SER A 27 -18.42 18.23 17.78
N VAL A 28 -18.68 17.40 16.76
CA VAL A 28 -18.41 15.95 16.80
C VAL A 28 -16.92 15.65 17.02
N ARG A 29 -16.01 16.58 16.68
CA ARG A 29 -14.58 16.45 16.97
C ARG A 29 -14.25 16.43 18.47
N GLU A 30 -15.08 17.06 19.29
CA GLU A 30 -14.93 17.00 20.75
C GLU A 30 -15.32 15.61 21.29
N ILE A 31 -16.37 14.99 20.71
CA ILE A 31 -16.75 13.61 21.03
C ILE A 31 -15.61 12.66 20.65
N TYR A 32 -15.04 12.81 19.46
CA TYR A 32 -13.88 12.05 19.01
C TYR A 32 -12.71 12.14 20.00
N SER A 33 -12.40 13.36 20.46
CA SER A 33 -11.32 13.62 21.41
C SER A 33 -11.57 12.91 22.75
N ASP A 34 -12.79 12.96 23.28
CA ASP A 34 -13.14 12.32 24.54
C ASP A 34 -13.15 10.78 24.42
N VAL A 35 -13.61 10.21 23.31
CA VAL A 35 -13.54 8.76 23.07
C VAL A 35 -12.08 8.28 23.07
N ARG A 36 -11.18 8.99 22.39
CA ARG A 36 -9.74 8.68 22.42
C ARG A 36 -9.15 8.80 23.82
N LEU A 37 -9.62 9.78 24.60
CA LEU A 37 -9.19 9.95 25.98
C LEU A 37 -9.57 8.76 26.85
N VAL A 38 -10.76 8.15 26.67
CA VAL A 38 -11.15 6.91 27.39
C VAL A 38 -10.11 5.81 27.19
N PHE A 39 -9.77 5.51 25.94
CA PHE A 39 -8.82 4.44 25.62
C PHE A 39 -7.39 4.78 26.04
N THR A 40 -6.97 6.03 25.85
CA THR A 40 -5.62 6.48 26.23
C THR A 40 -5.45 6.44 27.75
N ASN A 41 -6.47 6.82 28.51
CA ASN A 41 -6.48 6.67 29.97
C ASN A 41 -6.43 5.20 30.39
N ALA A 42 -7.21 4.33 29.74
CA ALA A 42 -7.17 2.90 30.00
C ALA A 42 -5.76 2.33 29.75
N MET A 43 -5.11 2.68 28.65
CA MET A 43 -3.74 2.25 28.36
C MET A 43 -2.69 2.86 29.30
N LYS A 44 -2.88 4.11 29.74
CA LYS A 44 -1.96 4.78 30.66
C LYS A 44 -2.02 4.20 32.08
N TYR A 45 -3.21 3.83 32.53
CA TYR A 45 -3.40 3.25 33.85
C TYR A 45 -3.01 1.76 33.91
N ASN A 46 -3.30 1.01 32.85
CA ASN A 46 -3.06 -0.42 32.79
C ASN A 46 -1.75 -0.74 32.07
N VAL A 47 -0.86 -1.47 32.73
CA VAL A 47 0.44 -1.88 32.16
C VAL A 47 0.29 -2.63 30.84
N GLU A 48 1.32 -2.56 30.00
CA GLU A 48 1.34 -3.26 28.72
C GLU A 48 1.22 -4.78 28.90
N GLY A 49 0.41 -5.43 28.05
CA GLY A 49 0.06 -6.84 28.17
C GLY A 49 -1.12 -7.15 29.09
N HIS A 50 -1.59 -6.18 29.90
CA HIS A 50 -2.83 -6.34 30.66
C HIS A 50 -4.04 -6.44 29.72
N PRO A 51 -5.03 -7.32 29.97
CA PRO A 51 -6.18 -7.49 29.07
C PRO A 51 -6.92 -6.19 28.74
N VAL A 52 -7.05 -5.27 29.71
CA VAL A 52 -7.68 -3.95 29.49
C VAL A 52 -6.84 -3.06 28.57
N ASN A 53 -5.50 -3.12 28.68
CA ASN A 53 -4.60 -2.37 27.78
C ASN A 53 -4.73 -2.90 26.35
N ILE A 54 -4.70 -4.23 26.17
CA ILE A 54 -4.84 -4.89 24.87
C ILE A 54 -6.20 -4.55 24.23
N MET A 55 -7.29 -4.65 25.01
CA MET A 55 -8.63 -4.34 24.52
C MET A 55 -8.78 -2.86 24.18
N ALA A 56 -8.20 -1.95 24.96
CA ALA A 56 -8.22 -0.53 24.67
C ALA A 56 -7.48 -0.19 23.37
N LYS A 57 -6.32 -0.82 23.11
CA LYS A 57 -5.61 -0.69 21.82
C LYS A 57 -6.49 -1.14 20.65
N PHE A 58 -7.07 -2.32 20.76
CA PHE A 58 -7.91 -2.91 19.70
C PHE A 58 -9.16 -2.07 19.40
N LEU A 59 -9.87 -1.63 20.44
CA LEU A 59 -11.08 -0.82 20.27
C LEU A 59 -10.77 0.57 19.74
N LEU A 60 -9.64 1.18 20.15
CA LEU A 60 -9.18 2.44 19.59
C LEU A 60 -8.89 2.30 18.09
N GLU A 61 -8.21 1.25 17.66
CA GLU A 61 -7.93 1.00 16.24
C GLU A 61 -9.23 0.91 15.41
N ARG A 62 -10.23 0.15 15.89
CA ARG A 62 -11.53 0.04 15.22
C ARG A 62 -12.31 1.35 15.23
N PHE A 63 -12.16 2.14 16.28
CA PHE A 63 -12.78 3.45 16.34
C PHE A 63 -12.17 4.41 15.31
N GLU A 64 -10.84 4.46 15.19
CA GLU A 64 -10.15 5.29 14.20
C GLU A 64 -10.52 4.87 12.76
N GLU A 65 -10.59 3.57 12.48
CA GLU A 65 -11.06 3.05 11.18
C GLU A 65 -12.47 3.55 10.85
N LYS A 66 -13.41 3.46 11.79
CA LYS A 66 -14.78 3.96 11.61
C LYS A 66 -14.83 5.47 11.51
N TRP A 67 -13.96 6.18 12.22
CA TRP A 67 -13.87 7.63 12.16
C TRP A 67 -13.47 8.12 10.76
N LEU A 68 -12.52 7.45 10.10
CA LEU A 68 -12.14 7.78 8.72
C LEU A 68 -13.33 7.73 7.75
N HIS A 69 -14.24 6.77 7.91
CA HIS A 69 -15.47 6.70 7.12
C HIS A 69 -16.48 7.83 7.43
N LEU A 70 -16.37 8.45 8.60
CA LEU A 70 -17.24 9.56 9.03
C LEU A 70 -16.65 10.93 8.69
N LEU A 71 -15.34 11.04 8.47
CA LEU A 71 -14.66 12.31 8.14
C LEU A 71 -15.33 13.09 6.99
N PRO A 72 -15.71 12.48 5.85
CA PRO A 72 -16.35 13.22 4.76
C PRO A 72 -17.67 13.87 5.17
N LYS A 73 -18.42 13.25 6.09
CA LYS A 73 -19.68 13.80 6.60
C LYS A 73 -19.43 14.95 7.58
N VAL A 74 -18.47 14.76 8.48
CA VAL A 74 -18.07 15.80 9.44
C VAL A 74 -17.57 17.05 8.71
N GLU A 75 -16.74 16.88 7.68
CA GLU A 75 -16.22 17.99 6.88
C GLU A 75 -17.31 18.71 6.09
N ASN A 76 -18.30 17.98 5.55
CA ASN A 76 -19.42 18.61 4.87
C ASN A 76 -20.31 19.40 5.84
N GLU A 77 -20.65 18.83 7.00
CA GLU A 77 -21.44 19.52 8.03
C GLU A 77 -20.73 20.76 8.61
N GLU A 78 -19.41 20.70 8.78
CA GLU A 78 -18.61 21.86 9.23
C GLU A 78 -18.60 22.96 8.17
N ARG A 79 -18.47 22.60 6.88
CA ARG A 79 -18.56 23.55 5.76
C ARG A 79 -19.94 24.22 5.68
N GLU A 80 -21.02 23.47 5.87
CA GLU A 80 -22.39 24.00 5.88
C GLU A 80 -22.67 24.93 7.06
N ARG A 81 -22.00 24.76 8.21
CA ARG A 81 -22.10 25.66 9.36
C ARG A 81 -21.27 26.94 9.22
N GLU A 82 -20.22 26.91 8.41
CA GLU A 82 -19.34 28.06 8.15
C GLU A 82 -19.86 29.00 7.06
N GLU A 83 -20.88 28.60 6.28
CA GLU A 83 -21.56 29.49 5.32
C GLU A 83 -22.32 30.61 6.07
N PRO A 84 -21.87 31.89 5.99
CA PRO A 84 -22.54 33.00 6.65
C PRO A 84 -23.75 33.45 5.80
N ASN A 85 -24.93 33.49 6.41
CA ASN A 85 -26.12 34.13 5.84
C ASN A 85 -26.03 35.68 5.77
N ASP A 86 -24.85 36.27 5.91
CA ASP A 86 -24.63 37.69 5.68
C ASP A 86 -23.22 37.89 5.11
N ALA A 87 -23.17 38.38 3.88
CA ALA A 87 -21.94 38.84 3.26
C ALA A 87 -21.35 40.01 4.04
N PRO A 88 -20.02 40.00 4.23
CA PRO A 88 -19.23 41.10 3.72
C PRO A 88 -18.21 40.57 2.71
N THR A 89 -18.27 41.12 1.51
CA THR A 89 -17.32 40.97 0.41
C THR A 89 -15.86 41.01 0.89
N ILE A 90 -15.20 39.86 0.96
CA ILE A 90 -13.80 39.71 0.56
C ILE A 90 -13.82 38.70 -0.58
N SER A 91 -13.87 39.26 -1.79
CA SER A 91 -13.92 38.57 -3.07
C SER A 91 -12.69 37.69 -3.29
N ILE A 92 -12.84 36.38 -3.10
CA ILE A 92 -12.04 35.37 -3.80
C ILE A 92 -13.00 34.67 -4.73
N SER A 93 -12.80 34.82 -6.04
CA SER A 93 -13.64 34.19 -7.07
C SER A 93 -13.74 32.67 -6.82
N PRO A 94 -14.89 32.01 -7.07
CA PRO A 94 -15.02 30.56 -7.03
C PRO A 94 -13.90 29.82 -7.78
N GLU A 95 -13.37 30.45 -8.84
CA GLU A 95 -12.26 29.97 -9.64
C GLU A 95 -10.93 29.92 -8.87
N ALA A 96 -10.67 30.87 -7.98
CA ALA A 96 -9.46 30.89 -7.15
C ALA A 96 -9.52 29.87 -6.02
N ALA A 97 -10.71 29.55 -5.49
CA ALA A 97 -10.89 28.46 -4.53
C ALA A 97 -10.68 27.08 -5.20
N ILE A 98 -11.20 26.90 -6.42
CA ILE A 98 -10.97 25.68 -7.21
C ILE A 98 -9.49 25.53 -7.59
N ALA A 99 -8.84 26.62 -8.00
CA ALA A 99 -7.42 26.62 -8.31
C ALA A 99 -6.57 26.22 -7.10
N LYS A 100 -6.89 26.73 -5.92
CA LYS A 100 -6.19 26.37 -4.68
C LYS A 100 -6.39 24.90 -4.31
N LEU A 101 -7.61 24.37 -4.41
CA LEU A 101 -7.87 22.94 -4.16
C LEU A 101 -7.13 22.03 -5.16
N ALA A 102 -7.05 22.43 -6.43
CA ALA A 102 -6.29 21.70 -7.44
C ALA A 102 -4.79 21.72 -7.14
N GLU A 103 -4.25 22.85 -6.66
CA GLU A 103 -2.86 22.99 -6.25
C GLU A 103 -2.54 22.13 -5.01
N ASP A 104 -3.39 22.17 -3.98
CA ASP A 104 -3.23 21.38 -2.76
C ASP A 104 -3.26 19.88 -3.08
N THR A 105 -4.22 19.42 -3.89
CA THR A 105 -4.30 18.02 -4.33
C THR A 105 -3.07 17.63 -5.17
N GLY A 106 -2.59 18.53 -6.04
CA GLY A 106 -1.38 18.30 -6.83
C GLY A 106 -0.13 18.15 -5.95
N ASN A 107 -0.02 18.95 -4.90
CA ASN A 107 1.07 18.88 -3.93
C ASN A 107 1.04 17.56 -3.14
N GLU A 108 -0.14 17.12 -2.70
CA GLU A 108 -0.32 15.83 -2.04
C GLU A 108 0.08 14.66 -2.94
N LEU A 109 -0.32 14.69 -4.23
CA LEU A 109 0.04 13.64 -5.19
C LEU A 109 1.56 13.59 -5.42
N ASN A 110 2.20 14.76 -5.50
CA ASN A 110 3.66 14.86 -5.63
C ASN A 110 4.39 14.29 -4.41
N GLU A 111 3.91 14.57 -3.20
CA GLU A 111 4.49 14.03 -1.97
C GLU A 111 4.32 12.50 -1.89
N ILE A 112 3.15 11.97 -2.26
CA ILE A 112 2.92 10.51 -2.34
C ILE A 112 3.88 9.87 -3.37
N ASN A 113 4.04 10.47 -4.55
CA ASN A 113 4.97 9.97 -5.56
C ASN A 113 6.41 9.94 -5.05
N LYS A 114 6.84 11.00 -4.35
CA LYS A 114 8.17 11.06 -3.75
C LYS A 114 8.37 9.96 -2.69
N GLN A 115 7.39 9.73 -1.83
CA GLN A 115 7.45 8.64 -0.84
C GLN A 115 7.50 7.26 -1.52
N LEU A 116 6.76 7.08 -2.61
CA LEU A 116 6.79 5.86 -3.40
C LEU A 116 8.19 5.62 -4.01
N GLU A 117 8.82 6.65 -4.57
CA GLU A 117 10.19 6.57 -5.10
C GLU A 117 11.21 6.22 -4.00
N GLU A 118 11.09 6.82 -2.81
CA GLU A 118 11.96 6.53 -1.67
C GLU A 118 11.82 5.07 -1.20
N LEU A 119 10.58 4.58 -1.10
CA LEU A 119 10.29 3.19 -0.76
C LEU A 119 10.83 2.22 -1.81
N GLN A 120 10.62 2.52 -3.10
CA GLN A 120 11.19 1.75 -4.20
C GLN A 120 12.72 1.70 -4.05
N LYS A 121 13.39 2.83 -3.90
CA LYS A 121 14.84 2.90 -3.70
C LYS A 121 15.31 2.07 -2.49
N MET A 122 14.58 2.13 -1.38
CA MET A 122 14.88 1.33 -0.18
C MET A 122 14.76 -0.18 -0.44
N VAL A 123 13.73 -0.62 -1.16
CA VAL A 123 13.54 -2.03 -1.53
C VAL A 123 14.66 -2.48 -2.45
N VAL A 124 15.00 -1.67 -3.46
CA VAL A 124 16.06 -1.96 -4.43
C VAL A 124 17.43 -2.07 -3.75
N GLN A 125 17.72 -1.20 -2.78
CA GLN A 125 18.95 -1.29 -1.98
C GLN A 125 19.03 -2.59 -1.15
N ARG A 126 17.89 -3.16 -0.76
CA ARG A 126 17.83 -4.44 -0.05
C ARG A 126 17.88 -5.66 -0.99
N CYS A 127 17.67 -5.47 -2.29
CA CYS A 127 17.82 -6.53 -3.27
C CYS A 127 19.30 -6.87 -3.44
N ARG A 128 19.66 -8.15 -3.26
CA ARG A 128 21.02 -8.61 -3.62
C ARG A 128 21.18 -8.61 -5.13
N LYS A 129 22.42 -8.48 -5.60
CA LYS A 129 22.72 -8.65 -7.02
C LYS A 129 22.35 -10.05 -7.50
N MET A 130 21.77 -10.13 -8.69
CA MET A 130 21.51 -11.41 -9.33
C MET A 130 22.82 -12.01 -9.86
N THR A 131 23.04 -13.30 -9.56
CA THR A 131 24.24 -14.00 -10.02
C THR A 131 24.16 -14.34 -11.50
N THR A 132 25.30 -14.56 -12.15
CA THR A 132 25.36 -14.95 -13.57
C THR A 132 24.58 -16.24 -13.87
N ASP A 133 24.59 -17.21 -12.95
CA ASP A 133 23.79 -18.43 -13.08
C ASP A 133 22.27 -18.15 -13.03
N GLU A 134 21.84 -17.23 -12.18
CA GLU A 134 20.44 -16.82 -12.11
C GLU A 134 20.00 -16.04 -13.35
N LYS A 135 20.86 -15.15 -13.88
CA LYS A 135 20.61 -14.46 -15.14
C LYS A 135 20.47 -15.44 -16.31
N ARG A 136 21.34 -16.45 -16.37
CA ARG A 136 21.27 -17.52 -17.37
C ARG A 136 19.98 -18.34 -17.26
N LYS A 137 19.57 -18.72 -16.04
CA LYS A 137 18.30 -19.43 -15.80
C LYS A 137 17.09 -18.58 -16.19
N LEU A 138 17.15 -17.27 -15.92
CA LEU A 138 16.11 -16.34 -16.32
C LEU A 138 15.99 -16.24 -17.85
N GLY A 139 17.11 -16.11 -18.56
CA GLY A 139 17.14 -16.15 -20.03
C GLY A 139 16.54 -17.43 -20.59
N ALA A 140 16.91 -18.59 -20.05
CA ALA A 140 16.32 -19.87 -20.44
C ALA A 140 14.82 -19.97 -20.13
N GLY A 141 14.33 -19.29 -19.09
CA GLY A 141 12.92 -19.22 -18.73
C GLY A 141 12.10 -18.37 -19.70
N LEU A 142 12.67 -17.26 -20.18
CA LEU A 142 12.03 -16.40 -21.19
C LEU A 142 11.77 -17.17 -22.49
N CYS A 143 12.71 -18.03 -22.91
CA CYS A 143 12.54 -18.88 -24.10
C CYS A 143 11.43 -19.94 -23.96
N GLN A 144 10.89 -20.16 -22.76
CA GLN A 144 9.81 -21.14 -22.50
C GLN A 144 8.45 -20.48 -22.26
N LEU A 145 8.38 -19.14 -22.31
CA LEU A 145 7.12 -18.43 -22.17
C LEU A 145 6.25 -18.58 -23.42
N SER A 146 4.94 -18.42 -23.21
CA SER A 146 4.00 -18.19 -24.30
C SER A 146 4.35 -16.89 -25.03
N PRO A 147 3.99 -16.72 -26.31
CA PRO A 147 4.25 -15.48 -27.05
C PRO A 147 3.64 -14.24 -26.37
N GLU A 148 2.47 -14.38 -25.75
CA GLU A 148 1.78 -13.31 -25.04
C GLU A 148 2.54 -12.88 -23.78
N ASP A 149 3.02 -13.84 -22.99
CA ASP A 149 3.77 -13.54 -21.77
C ASP A 149 5.19 -13.08 -22.07
N LEU A 150 5.79 -13.54 -23.17
CA LEU A 150 7.07 -13.02 -23.64
C LEU A 150 6.96 -11.54 -23.99
N ASN A 151 5.91 -11.10 -24.69
CA ASN A 151 5.69 -9.69 -24.99
C ASN A 151 5.54 -8.85 -23.71
N LYS A 152 4.75 -9.31 -22.73
CA LYS A 152 4.63 -8.64 -21.42
C LYS A 152 5.99 -8.57 -20.70
N ALA A 153 6.80 -9.62 -20.80
CA ALA A 153 8.14 -9.65 -20.22
C ALA A 153 9.08 -8.62 -20.88
N LEU A 154 8.99 -8.44 -22.20
CA LEU A 154 9.74 -7.43 -22.95
C LEU A 154 9.25 -6.00 -22.65
N GLU A 155 7.95 -5.79 -22.48
CA GLU A 155 7.39 -4.51 -22.03
C GLU A 155 7.91 -4.11 -20.65
N LEU A 156 8.07 -5.07 -19.72
CA LEU A 156 8.68 -4.81 -18.41
C LEU A 156 10.14 -4.31 -18.53
N VAL A 157 10.88 -4.77 -19.55
CA VAL A 157 12.23 -4.26 -19.82
C VAL A 157 12.17 -2.85 -20.42
N ALA A 158 11.26 -2.62 -21.37
CA ALA A 158 11.11 -1.31 -22.02
C ALA A 158 10.72 -0.19 -21.05
N GLN A 159 9.98 -0.51 -19.97
CA GLN A 159 9.62 0.46 -18.93
C GLN A 159 10.84 1.10 -18.25
N ASP A 160 11.91 0.33 -18.04
CA ASP A 160 13.14 0.81 -17.40
C ASP A 160 14.22 1.18 -18.45
N ASN A 161 14.00 0.86 -19.73
CA ASN A 161 14.89 1.18 -20.85
C ASN A 161 14.10 1.73 -22.06
N PRO A 162 13.89 3.05 -22.14
CA PRO A 162 13.10 3.67 -23.20
C PRO A 162 13.67 3.51 -24.62
N SER A 163 14.95 3.16 -24.75
CA SER A 163 15.60 2.90 -26.05
C SER A 163 15.42 1.46 -26.53
N PHE A 164 14.81 0.59 -25.73
CA PHE A 164 14.56 -0.80 -26.08
C PHE A 164 13.36 -0.94 -27.01
N GLN A 165 13.56 -1.56 -28.18
CA GLN A 165 12.49 -1.81 -29.14
C GLN A 165 11.89 -3.20 -28.92
N THR A 166 10.64 -3.25 -28.44
CA THR A 166 9.92 -4.51 -28.18
C THR A 166 9.22 -5.09 -29.41
N THR A 167 9.07 -4.30 -30.48
CA THR A 167 8.30 -4.67 -31.69
C THR A 167 9.16 -5.23 -32.82
N ALA A 168 10.46 -5.42 -32.61
CA ALA A 168 11.34 -5.98 -33.62
C ALA A 168 11.12 -7.49 -33.76
N GLU A 169 11.34 -8.03 -34.96
CA GLU A 169 11.21 -9.47 -35.23
C GLU A 169 12.29 -10.30 -34.50
N GLU A 170 13.42 -9.66 -34.19
CA GLU A 170 14.50 -10.21 -33.37
C GLU A 170 14.87 -9.16 -32.30
N VAL A 171 14.83 -9.56 -31.03
CA VAL A 171 15.10 -8.69 -29.89
C VAL A 171 16.23 -9.28 -29.05
N ASP A 172 17.39 -8.61 -29.07
CA ASP A 172 18.53 -8.98 -28.23
C ASP A 172 18.41 -8.35 -26.83
N LEU A 173 18.31 -9.21 -25.81
CA LEU A 173 18.26 -8.79 -24.42
C LEU A 173 19.57 -9.13 -23.69
N ASP A 174 20.41 -8.11 -23.47
CA ASP A 174 21.61 -8.26 -22.65
C ASP A 174 21.27 -8.19 -21.15
N MET A 175 21.32 -9.35 -20.48
CA MET A 175 21.05 -9.52 -19.05
C MET A 175 22.11 -8.87 -18.14
N ASP A 176 23.30 -8.57 -18.65
CA ASP A 176 24.37 -7.91 -17.92
C ASP A 176 24.29 -6.39 -17.98
N ALA A 177 23.67 -5.84 -19.02
CA ALA A 177 23.39 -4.41 -19.14
C ALA A 177 22.10 -3.94 -18.41
N GLN A 178 21.20 -4.86 -18.03
CA GLN A 178 19.95 -4.49 -17.35
C GLN A 178 20.14 -4.10 -15.89
N SER A 179 19.28 -3.21 -15.39
CA SER A 179 19.26 -2.82 -13.98
C SER A 179 18.83 -3.99 -13.07
N GLU A 180 19.29 -4.00 -11.83
CA GLU A 180 18.90 -5.05 -10.86
C GLU A 180 17.37 -5.09 -10.66
N THR A 181 16.68 -3.95 -10.72
CA THR A 181 15.22 -3.89 -10.56
C THR A 181 14.51 -4.60 -11.69
N THR A 182 14.88 -4.29 -12.93
CA THR A 182 14.34 -4.92 -14.14
C THR A 182 14.56 -6.42 -14.10
N LEU A 183 15.78 -6.83 -13.77
CA LEU A 183 16.19 -8.22 -13.64
C LEU A 183 15.38 -9.01 -12.60
N TRP A 184 15.12 -8.43 -11.42
CA TRP A 184 14.28 -9.07 -10.41
C TRP A 184 12.80 -9.08 -10.80
N ARG A 185 12.27 -7.98 -11.34
CA ARG A 185 10.88 -7.91 -11.85
C ARG A 185 10.63 -8.98 -12.91
N LEU A 186 11.55 -9.10 -13.86
CA LEU A 186 11.52 -10.10 -14.92
C LEU A 186 11.56 -11.52 -14.34
N LYS A 187 12.41 -11.79 -13.35
CA LYS A 187 12.46 -13.08 -12.68
C LYS A 187 11.15 -13.48 -12.01
N PHE A 188 10.52 -12.54 -11.29
CA PHE A 188 9.24 -12.80 -10.64
C PHE A 188 8.15 -13.07 -11.66
N PHE A 189 8.07 -12.25 -12.71
CA PHE A 189 7.11 -12.40 -13.78
C PHE A 189 7.26 -13.74 -14.51
N VAL A 190 8.47 -14.08 -14.98
CA VAL A 190 8.75 -15.35 -15.68
C VAL A 190 8.40 -16.55 -14.81
N ARG A 191 8.71 -16.50 -13.51
CA ARG A 191 8.36 -17.57 -12.58
C ARG A 191 6.84 -17.75 -12.49
N GLU A 192 6.10 -16.67 -12.34
CA GLU A 192 4.64 -16.71 -12.21
C GLU A 192 3.96 -17.17 -13.51
N ALA A 193 4.41 -16.66 -14.66
CA ALA A 193 3.90 -17.05 -15.96
C ALA A 193 4.11 -18.55 -16.24
N LEU A 194 5.30 -19.09 -15.93
CA LEU A 194 5.58 -20.52 -16.08
C LEU A 194 4.76 -21.39 -15.13
N GLU A 195 4.48 -20.91 -13.92
CA GLU A 195 3.61 -21.60 -12.96
C GLU A 195 2.16 -21.65 -13.45
N GLN A 196 1.65 -20.53 -13.95
CA GLN A 196 0.31 -20.45 -14.54
C GLN A 196 0.18 -21.34 -15.76
N GLN A 197 1.15 -21.30 -16.69
CA GLN A 197 1.19 -22.18 -17.86
C GLN A 197 1.17 -23.67 -17.46
N ALA A 198 2.00 -24.06 -16.49
CA ALA A 198 2.03 -25.44 -16.03
C ALA A 198 0.69 -25.87 -15.39
N ASN A 199 0.03 -24.98 -14.66
CA ASN A 199 -1.27 -25.26 -14.03
C ASN A 199 -2.41 -25.33 -15.05
N VAL A 200 -2.38 -24.51 -16.10
CA VAL A 200 -3.36 -24.56 -17.20
C VAL A 200 -3.22 -25.87 -17.99
N ASP A 201 -1.99 -26.26 -18.33
CA ASP A 201 -1.72 -27.49 -19.09
C ASP A 201 -2.18 -28.76 -18.35
N ILE A 202 -1.95 -28.83 -17.03
CA ILE A 202 -2.42 -29.95 -16.19
C ILE A 202 -3.95 -30.04 -16.23
N LYS A 203 -4.64 -28.90 -16.10
CA LYS A 203 -6.10 -28.83 -16.09
C LYS A 203 -6.70 -29.15 -17.45
N ALA A 204 -6.00 -28.82 -18.54
CA ALA A 204 -6.48 -29.03 -19.91
C ALA A 204 -6.25 -30.46 -20.43
N CYS A 205 -5.12 -31.11 -20.10
CA CYS A 205 -4.73 -32.39 -20.72
C CYS A 205 -4.91 -33.62 -19.81
N GLY A 206 -4.98 -33.46 -18.48
CA GLY A 206 -5.06 -34.58 -17.53
C GLY A 206 -3.82 -35.49 -17.50
N LYS A 207 -2.78 -35.20 -18.30
CA LYS A 207 -1.47 -35.84 -18.32
C LYS A 207 -0.39 -34.77 -18.31
N THR A 208 0.73 -35.04 -17.63
CA THR A 208 1.94 -34.20 -17.70
C THR A 208 2.62 -34.41 -19.03
N ASP A 209 2.43 -33.48 -19.96
CA ASP A 209 3.15 -33.45 -21.22
C ASP A 209 4.62 -33.04 -20.99
N GLU A 210 5.53 -33.39 -21.93
CA GLU A 210 6.97 -33.04 -21.85
C GLU A 210 7.17 -31.52 -21.67
N ASN A 211 6.32 -30.71 -22.32
CA ASN A 211 6.37 -29.25 -22.21
C ASN A 211 6.01 -28.77 -20.80
N THR A 212 4.95 -29.31 -20.21
CA THR A 212 4.51 -28.99 -18.84
C THR A 212 5.57 -29.39 -17.80
N LYS A 213 6.29 -30.48 -18.04
CA LYS A 213 7.42 -30.91 -17.20
C LYS A 213 8.58 -29.91 -17.27
N ARG A 214 8.95 -29.45 -18.47
CA ARG A 214 10.01 -28.44 -18.68
C ARG A 214 9.67 -27.11 -18.02
N SER A 215 8.45 -26.60 -18.19
CA SER A 215 7.98 -25.37 -17.53
C SER A 215 8.04 -25.48 -16.01
N ARG A 216 7.66 -26.63 -15.44
CA ARG A 216 7.72 -26.86 -13.98
C ARG A 216 9.16 -26.98 -13.46
N ASP A 217 10.04 -27.65 -14.20
CA ASP A 217 11.45 -27.78 -13.83
C ASP A 217 12.15 -26.41 -13.85
N MET A 218 11.81 -25.54 -14.82
CA MET A 218 12.27 -24.15 -14.87
C MET A 218 11.72 -23.29 -13.75
N TYR A 219 10.41 -23.38 -13.48
CA TYR A 219 9.81 -22.73 -12.30
C TYR A 219 10.56 -23.10 -11.02
N ASN A 220 10.79 -24.40 -10.80
CA ASN A 220 11.52 -24.89 -9.64
C ASN A 220 12.97 -24.40 -9.60
N ALA A 221 13.63 -24.30 -10.75
CA ALA A 221 14.99 -23.75 -10.86
C ALA A 221 15.05 -22.25 -10.53
N LEU A 222 14.03 -21.48 -10.91
CA LEU A 222 13.88 -20.05 -10.59
C LEU A 222 13.46 -19.81 -9.13
N ALA A 223 12.69 -20.74 -8.55
CA ALA A 223 12.22 -20.69 -7.16
C ALA A 223 13.31 -21.03 -6.13
N LYS A 224 14.34 -21.83 -6.50
CA LYS A 224 15.51 -22.11 -5.66
C LYS A 224 16.44 -20.89 -5.55
N THR A 225 15.97 -19.83 -4.89
CA THR A 225 16.87 -18.80 -4.36
C THR A 225 17.47 -19.34 -3.08
N VAL A 226 18.75 -19.74 -3.11
CA VAL A 226 19.48 -20.12 -1.89
C VAL A 226 19.64 -18.85 -1.03
N SER A 227 18.65 -18.59 -0.19
CA SER A 227 18.72 -17.61 0.87
C SER A 227 19.42 -18.28 2.05
N LYS A 228 20.75 -18.33 2.02
CA LYS A 228 21.51 -18.55 3.25
C LYS A 228 21.33 -17.29 4.11
N ARG A 229 20.23 -17.22 4.86
CA ARG A 229 20.10 -16.32 6.00
C ARG A 229 21.23 -16.67 6.96
N VAL A 230 22.29 -15.87 6.92
CA VAL A 230 23.29 -15.85 7.97
C VAL A 230 22.56 -15.46 9.25
N LYS A 231 22.37 -16.42 10.15
CA LYS A 231 21.92 -16.15 11.51
C LYS A 231 23.03 -15.31 12.17
N ARG A 232 22.71 -14.08 12.55
CA ARG A 232 23.44 -13.33 13.57
C ARG A 232 22.59 -13.32 14.82
#